data_AF-A0A2P5BA12-F1
#
_entry.id   AF-A0A2P5BA12-F1
#
_cell.length_a   1.000
_cell.length_b   1.000
_cell.length_c   1.000
_cell.angle_alpha   90.00
_cell.angle_beta   90.00
_cell.angle_gamma   90.00
#
_symmetry.space_group_name_H-M   'P 1'
#
loop_
_entity.id
_entity.type
_entity.pdbx_description
1 polymer ?
#
loop_
_entity_poly.entity_id
_entity_poly.type
_entity_poly.pdbx_seq_one_letter_code
_entity_poly.pdbx_strand_id
1 'polypeptide(L)'
;MAVALGRKWILDHGGAVGIPSWYLVYTSGRASIQCPQNFGFFQECFIFIQRFVGPIAELVQSLRQEIYTEPYNEINWNKARNTVVKEDLFHPHSLVQDRLWGFLYHYVEPVLARWPFSMLREKALKVAIEHVHYEDTISRYICIASQEKLLSLLPRWVEEPNSEAYKCHLDRIPDYFWVSEDGAKYQSDVSRTWDAALAVQAIISCDLNSMVHENPPGNFTQMYRHMSKGGLPFFVADHGWTVSDCTAEGLKATLLLSQISPELVGEKLDPECIYDAVNALLSFPSNNGGFLAWEPQGAFRWLEEYFSPVEFLQDTIIEQEHIECNSSAIQSLILFRKLYPNHRRKEVDRGICCLREELQQQFSLYDALSPGGWVYTNLEGNRSNLVQTAWAVVFLIVAGQV
;
A
#
# COMPACT_ATOMS: atom_id res chain seq x y z
N MET A 1 -17.38 24.89 18.57
CA MET A 1 -17.90 25.29 17.24
C MET A 1 -17.66 24.21 16.19
N ALA A 2 -16.42 23.75 15.98
CA ALA A 2 -16.10 22.71 14.98
C ALA A 2 -16.91 21.40 15.13
N VAL A 3 -16.96 20.82 16.33
CA VAL A 3 -17.73 19.57 16.58
C VAL A 3 -19.22 19.73 16.27
N ALA A 4 -19.82 20.89 16.59
CA ALA A 4 -21.22 21.15 16.31
C ALA A 4 -21.48 21.29 14.79
N LEU A 5 -20.56 21.91 14.05
CA LEU A 5 -20.63 21.99 12.59
C LEU A 5 -20.47 20.61 11.94
N GLY A 6 -19.52 19.80 12.41
CA GLY A 6 -19.32 18.43 11.94
C GLY A 6 -20.54 17.56 12.21
N ARG A 7 -21.10 17.61 13.44
CA ARG A 7 -22.33 16.90 13.79
C ARG A 7 -23.50 17.32 12.90
N LYS A 8 -23.67 18.64 12.71
CA LYS A 8 -24.72 19.15 11.82
C LYS A 8 -24.55 18.59 10.40
N TRP A 9 -23.34 18.62 9.86
CA TRP A 9 -23.07 18.06 8.54
C TRP A 9 -23.42 16.58 8.47
N ILE A 10 -22.99 15.77 9.44
CA ILE A 10 -23.32 14.33 9.52
C ILE A 10 -24.84 14.12 9.48
N LEU A 11 -25.59 14.87 10.30
CA LEU A 11 -27.05 14.73 10.36
C LEU A 11 -27.76 15.22 9.08
N ASP A 12 -27.26 16.32 8.49
CA ASP A 12 -27.79 16.88 7.23
C ASP A 12 -27.61 15.91 6.05
N HIS A 13 -26.66 14.96 6.13
CA HIS A 13 -26.37 13.95 5.11
C HIS A 13 -26.88 12.54 5.48
N GLY A 14 -27.86 12.43 6.39
CA GLY A 14 -28.52 11.17 6.72
C GLY A 14 -27.98 10.44 7.95
N GLY A 15 -27.01 11.03 8.65
CA GLY A 15 -26.41 10.47 9.85
C GLY A 15 -25.46 9.30 9.58
N ALA A 16 -24.91 8.74 10.65
CA ALA A 16 -23.94 7.64 10.58
C ALA A 16 -24.53 6.28 10.18
N VAL A 17 -25.83 6.20 9.84
CA VAL A 17 -26.46 4.97 9.33
C VAL A 17 -25.91 4.60 7.95
N GLY A 18 -25.58 5.60 7.13
CA GLY A 18 -25.12 5.42 5.75
C GLY A 18 -23.61 5.46 5.57
N ILE A 19 -22.82 5.27 6.64
CA ILE A 19 -21.36 5.26 6.53
C ILE A 19 -20.90 4.04 5.71
N PRO A 20 -19.88 4.16 4.83
CA PRO A 20 -19.39 3.03 4.04
C PRO A 20 -18.98 1.81 4.86
N SER A 21 -19.08 0.64 4.24
CA SER A 21 -18.84 -0.69 4.83
C SER A 21 -17.50 -0.82 5.56
N TRP A 22 -16.46 -0.17 5.05
CA TRP A 22 -15.11 -0.14 5.62
C TRP A 22 -15.07 0.34 7.08
N TYR A 23 -16.01 1.21 7.47
CA TYR A 23 -16.16 1.68 8.84
C TYR A 23 -17.06 0.78 9.71
N LEU A 24 -17.68 -0.23 9.11
CA LEU A 24 -18.66 -1.13 9.71
C LEU A 24 -18.19 -2.60 9.79
N VAL A 25 -16.93 -2.90 9.46
CA VAL A 25 -16.28 -4.23 9.48
C VAL A 25 -16.92 -5.19 8.48
N TYR A 26 -16.25 -5.47 7.35
CA TYR A 26 -16.78 -6.37 6.33
C TYR A 26 -15.89 -7.60 6.10
N THR A 27 -16.59 -8.70 5.81
CA THR A 27 -16.02 -10.00 5.54
C THR A 27 -16.09 -10.33 4.04
N SER A 28 -14.97 -10.50 3.36
CA SER A 28 -14.87 -11.23 2.08
C SER A 28 -13.67 -12.20 2.09
N GLY A 29 -13.97 -13.51 2.11
CA GLY A 29 -13.04 -14.65 2.26
C GLY A 29 -11.73 -14.61 1.46
N ARG A 30 -10.81 -15.53 1.84
CA ARG A 30 -9.58 -15.88 1.11
C ARG A 30 -9.86 -16.12 -0.38
N ALA A 31 -9.84 -15.07 -1.16
CA ALA A 31 -9.33 -15.07 -2.52
C ALA A 31 -8.02 -14.28 -2.46
N SER A 32 -7.15 -14.46 -3.43
CA SER A 32 -5.89 -13.75 -3.53
C SER A 32 -6.16 -12.29 -3.90
N ILE A 33 -6.69 -11.54 -2.93
CA ILE A 33 -7.10 -10.14 -3.04
C ILE A 33 -5.80 -9.30 -3.11
N GLN A 34 -5.84 -8.04 -3.56
CA GLN A 34 -4.69 -7.17 -3.63
C GLN A 34 -3.99 -7.10 -2.26
N CYS A 35 -2.66 -7.06 -2.29
CA CYS A 35 -1.79 -7.12 -1.12
C CYS A 35 -2.28 -6.24 0.07
N PRO A 36 -2.65 -4.95 -0.11
CA PRO A 36 -3.12 -4.11 1.01
C PRO A 36 -4.46 -4.55 1.62
N GLN A 37 -5.34 -5.21 0.86
CA GLN A 37 -6.65 -5.68 1.35
C GLN A 37 -6.61 -7.07 1.96
N ASN A 38 -5.72 -7.94 1.50
CA ASN A 38 -5.47 -9.24 2.14
C ASN A 38 -5.08 -9.07 3.60
N PHE A 39 -4.32 -8.01 3.91
CA PHE A 39 -3.72 -7.84 5.23
C PHE A 39 -4.65 -7.27 6.29
N GLY A 40 -5.76 -6.61 5.95
CA GLY A 40 -6.77 -6.15 6.95
C GLY A 40 -7.95 -7.14 7.13
N PHE A 41 -8.18 -7.99 6.13
CA PHE A 41 -9.35 -8.86 6.07
C PHE A 41 -9.41 -9.90 7.21
N PHE A 42 -8.27 -10.50 7.59
CA PHE A 42 -8.26 -11.54 8.63
C PHE A 42 -8.53 -10.97 10.02
N GLN A 43 -8.08 -9.76 10.29
CA GLN A 43 -8.28 -8.99 11.51
C GLN A 43 -9.76 -8.68 11.68
N GLU A 44 -10.38 -8.14 10.62
CA GLU A 44 -11.81 -7.86 10.58
C GLU A 44 -12.64 -9.12 10.72
N CYS A 45 -12.28 -10.21 10.02
CA CYS A 45 -12.90 -11.51 10.20
C CYS A 45 -12.80 -11.99 11.64
N PHE A 46 -11.63 -11.90 12.27
CA PHE A 46 -11.46 -12.32 13.66
C PHE A 46 -12.41 -11.56 14.58
N ILE A 47 -12.45 -10.23 14.47
CA ILE A 47 -13.33 -9.37 15.28
C ILE A 47 -14.80 -9.66 15.03
N PHE A 48 -15.20 -9.76 13.76
CA PHE A 48 -16.57 -10.06 13.34
C PHE A 48 -17.02 -11.44 13.82
N ILE A 49 -16.17 -12.45 13.64
CA ILE A 49 -16.48 -13.83 14.02
C ILE A 49 -16.58 -13.95 15.55
N GLN A 50 -15.71 -13.26 16.29
CA GLN A 50 -15.74 -13.16 17.75
C GLN A 50 -16.95 -12.37 18.26
N ARG A 51 -17.59 -11.56 17.40
CA ARG A 51 -18.63 -10.58 17.76
C ARG A 51 -18.16 -9.66 18.89
N PHE A 52 -16.91 -9.22 18.80
CA PHE A 52 -16.30 -8.42 19.85
C PHE A 52 -16.99 -7.05 19.95
N VAL A 53 -17.36 -6.65 21.18
CA VAL A 53 -17.98 -5.35 21.48
C VAL A 53 -17.24 -4.74 22.68
N GLY A 54 -16.70 -3.54 22.49
CA GLY A 54 -16.04 -2.80 23.57
C GLY A 54 -17.03 -2.30 24.64
N PRO A 55 -16.52 -1.80 25.79
CA PRO A 55 -17.37 -1.25 26.84
C PRO A 55 -18.25 -0.09 26.34
N ILE A 56 -19.54 -0.13 26.66
CA ILE A 56 -20.48 0.96 26.34
C ILE A 56 -20.31 2.07 27.38
N ALA A 57 -19.25 2.86 27.23
CA ALA A 57 -18.96 4.02 28.07
C ALA A 57 -19.93 5.19 27.81
N GLU A 58 -19.94 6.19 28.70
CA GLU A 58 -20.75 7.40 28.55
C GLU A 58 -20.52 8.10 27.21
N LEU A 59 -19.27 8.14 26.73
CA LEU A 59 -18.93 8.67 25.41
C LEU A 59 -19.65 7.91 24.28
N VAL A 60 -19.69 6.58 24.34
CA VAL A 60 -20.40 5.74 23.34
C VAL A 60 -21.89 6.05 23.36
N GLN A 61 -22.47 6.21 24.56
CA GLN A 61 -23.88 6.57 24.69
C GLN A 61 -24.18 7.96 24.13
N SER A 62 -23.30 8.95 24.38
CA SER A 62 -23.41 10.31 23.83
C SER A 62 -23.35 10.29 22.30
N LEU A 63 -22.36 9.60 21.73
CA LEU A 63 -22.22 9.48 20.28
C LEU A 63 -23.48 8.88 19.63
N ARG A 64 -24.07 7.84 20.22
CA ARG A 64 -25.32 7.22 19.75
C ARG A 64 -26.52 8.18 19.71
N GLN A 65 -26.51 9.26 20.47
CA GLN A 65 -27.57 10.29 20.43
C GLN A 65 -27.23 11.45 19.50
N GLU A 66 -25.97 11.57 19.07
CA GLU A 66 -25.47 12.75 18.37
C GLU A 66 -25.31 12.56 16.87
N ILE A 67 -24.96 11.34 16.42
CA ILE A 67 -24.55 11.09 15.03
C ILE A 67 -25.63 10.40 14.18
N TYR A 68 -26.75 10.00 14.79
CA TYR A 68 -27.85 9.32 14.10
C TYR A 68 -29.06 10.25 13.99
N THR A 69 -29.78 10.15 12.86
CA THR A 69 -30.98 10.96 12.57
C THR A 69 -32.25 10.43 13.26
N GLU A 70 -32.26 9.15 13.62
CA GLU A 70 -33.34 8.45 14.32
C GLU A 70 -32.83 7.95 15.69
N PRO A 71 -33.72 7.70 16.67
CA PRO A 71 -33.33 7.08 17.94
C PRO A 71 -32.55 5.79 17.71
N TYR A 72 -31.37 5.65 18.33
CA TYR A 72 -30.45 4.53 18.08
C TYR A 72 -31.08 3.13 18.21
N ASN A 73 -32.03 2.99 19.13
CA ASN A 73 -32.77 1.76 19.40
C ASN A 73 -33.86 1.42 18.37
N GLU A 74 -34.24 2.38 17.52
CA GLU A 74 -35.26 2.23 16.47
C GLU A 74 -34.62 2.02 15.08
N ILE A 75 -33.30 2.19 14.95
CA ILE A 75 -32.57 2.00 13.70
C ILE A 75 -32.73 0.56 13.20
N ASN A 76 -33.16 0.43 11.94
CA ASN A 76 -33.20 -0.86 11.27
C ASN A 76 -31.81 -1.25 10.73
N TRP A 77 -31.00 -1.88 11.58
CA TRP A 77 -29.66 -2.37 11.22
C TRP A 77 -29.63 -3.36 10.06
N ASN A 78 -30.73 -4.08 9.78
CA ASN A 78 -30.80 -4.95 8.62
C ASN A 78 -30.88 -4.17 7.31
N LYS A 79 -31.56 -3.01 7.31
CA LYS A 79 -31.59 -2.09 6.17
C LYS A 79 -30.27 -1.32 6.03
N ALA A 80 -29.67 -0.94 7.15
CA ALA A 80 -28.42 -0.19 7.18
C ALA A 80 -27.26 -0.88 6.45
N ARG A 81 -27.21 -2.23 6.44
CA ARG A 81 -26.13 -3.01 5.78
C ARG A 81 -25.88 -2.70 4.30
N ASN A 82 -26.91 -2.24 3.58
CA ASN A 82 -26.78 -1.87 2.16
C ASN A 82 -27.10 -0.38 1.96
N THR A 83 -27.08 0.41 3.02
CA THR A 83 -27.32 1.85 2.97
C THR A 83 -25.97 2.55 3.03
N VAL A 84 -25.62 3.26 1.96
CA VAL A 84 -24.43 4.11 1.90
C VAL A 84 -24.84 5.49 1.41
N VAL A 85 -24.29 6.54 2.02
CA VAL A 85 -24.53 7.93 1.60
C VAL A 85 -24.01 8.13 0.18
N LYS A 86 -24.74 8.91 -0.63
CA LYS A 86 -24.44 9.07 -2.05
C LYS A 86 -23.07 9.73 -2.27
N GLU A 87 -22.69 10.60 -1.35
CA GLU A 87 -21.43 11.35 -1.36
C GLU A 87 -20.21 10.44 -1.30
N ASP A 88 -20.32 9.30 -0.60
CA ASP A 88 -19.24 8.31 -0.44
C ASP A 88 -19.42 7.08 -1.36
N LEU A 89 -20.53 6.99 -2.10
CA LEU A 89 -20.83 5.87 -3.00
C LEU A 89 -20.18 6.09 -4.37
N PHE A 90 -18.89 5.81 -4.46
CA PHE A 90 -18.11 5.82 -5.70
C PHE A 90 -18.33 4.55 -6.54
N HIS A 91 -18.31 3.39 -5.90
CA HIS A 91 -18.46 2.07 -6.51
C HIS A 91 -19.67 1.33 -5.92
N PRO A 92 -20.84 1.37 -6.57
CA PRO A 92 -22.04 0.73 -6.04
C PRO A 92 -21.99 -0.79 -6.14
N HIS A 93 -22.51 -1.47 -5.11
CA HIS A 93 -22.59 -2.93 -5.10
C HIS A 93 -23.39 -3.48 -6.28
N SER A 94 -22.93 -4.62 -6.79
CA SER A 94 -23.68 -5.36 -7.80
C SER A 94 -24.90 -6.06 -7.16
N LEU A 95 -25.97 -6.28 -7.96
CA LEU A 95 -27.14 -7.03 -7.48
C LEU A 95 -26.78 -8.47 -7.06
N VAL A 96 -25.73 -9.04 -7.64
CA VAL A 96 -25.23 -10.37 -7.31
C VAL A 96 -24.62 -10.36 -5.91
N GLN A 97 -23.81 -9.36 -5.62
CA GLN A 97 -23.16 -9.12 -4.33
C GLN A 97 -24.16 -8.97 -3.21
N ASP A 98 -25.14 -8.08 -3.37
CA ASP A 98 -26.18 -7.81 -2.38
C ASP A 98 -26.99 -9.07 -2.04
N ARG A 99 -27.34 -9.87 -3.07
CA ARG A 99 -28.06 -11.14 -2.88
C ARG A 99 -27.20 -12.17 -2.17
N LEU A 100 -25.91 -12.27 -2.53
CA LEU A 100 -25.01 -13.22 -1.89
C LEU A 100 -24.80 -12.86 -0.41
N TRP A 101 -24.46 -11.61 -0.10
CA TRP A 101 -24.28 -11.18 1.30
C TRP A 101 -25.57 -11.30 2.11
N GLY A 102 -26.72 -10.94 1.54
CA GLY A 102 -28.01 -11.18 2.16
C GLY A 102 -28.23 -12.65 2.49
N PHE A 103 -27.91 -13.55 1.56
CA PHE A 103 -28.00 -15.00 1.79
C PHE A 103 -27.04 -15.48 2.88
N LEU A 104 -25.76 -15.07 2.80
CA LEU A 104 -24.73 -15.42 3.77
C LEU A 104 -25.11 -14.97 5.18
N TYR A 105 -25.58 -13.73 5.33
CA TYR A 105 -25.94 -13.17 6.62
C TYR A 105 -27.22 -13.80 7.20
N HIS A 106 -28.28 -13.92 6.40
CA HIS A 106 -29.59 -14.33 6.92
C HIS A 106 -29.75 -15.84 7.08
N TYR A 107 -29.03 -16.65 6.29
CA TYR A 107 -29.19 -18.10 6.28
C TYR A 107 -27.93 -18.84 6.70
N VAL A 108 -26.75 -18.45 6.19
CA VAL A 108 -25.52 -19.18 6.48
C VAL A 108 -24.98 -18.84 7.88
N GLU A 109 -24.94 -17.57 8.26
CA GLU A 109 -24.45 -17.15 9.58
C GLU A 109 -25.19 -17.86 10.72
N PRO A 110 -26.54 -17.87 10.77
CA PRO A 110 -27.25 -18.49 11.89
C PRO A 110 -27.09 -20.01 11.94
N VAL A 111 -26.83 -20.64 10.80
CA VAL A 111 -26.49 -22.08 10.73
C VAL A 111 -25.08 -22.31 11.27
N LEU A 112 -24.10 -21.51 10.85
CA LEU A 112 -22.72 -21.58 11.34
C LEU A 112 -22.60 -21.20 12.83
N ALA A 113 -23.56 -20.48 13.40
CA ALA A 113 -23.60 -20.17 14.83
C ALA A 113 -24.08 -21.35 15.70
N ARG A 114 -24.57 -22.45 15.09
CA ARG A 114 -25.16 -23.60 15.82
C ARG A 114 -24.31 -24.84 15.68
N TRP A 115 -24.28 -25.66 16.73
CA TRP A 115 -23.63 -26.96 16.70
C TRP A 115 -24.33 -27.89 15.69
N PRO A 116 -23.60 -28.68 14.88
CA PRO A 116 -22.14 -28.86 14.87
C PRO A 116 -21.37 -27.89 13.98
N PHE A 117 -22.05 -27.02 13.22
CA PHE A 117 -21.41 -26.14 12.25
C PHE A 117 -20.57 -25.02 12.89
N SER A 118 -20.83 -24.68 14.15
CA SER A 118 -19.99 -23.76 14.94
C SER A 118 -18.53 -24.19 15.05
N MET A 119 -18.22 -25.48 14.88
CA MET A 119 -16.84 -25.97 14.79
C MET A 119 -16.07 -25.37 13.60
N LEU A 120 -16.76 -25.07 12.49
CA LEU A 120 -16.15 -24.38 11.35
C LEU A 120 -15.81 -22.93 11.70
N ARG A 121 -16.65 -22.29 12.53
CA ARG A 121 -16.44 -20.92 13.01
C ARG A 121 -15.21 -20.84 13.92
N GLU A 122 -15.07 -21.79 14.85
CA GLU A 122 -13.88 -21.92 15.71
C GLU A 122 -12.61 -22.16 14.89
N LYS A 123 -12.68 -23.03 13.88
CA LYS A 123 -11.56 -23.27 12.96
C LYS A 123 -11.20 -22.00 12.17
N ALA A 124 -12.20 -21.25 11.70
CA ALA A 124 -11.99 -20.00 10.96
C ALA A 124 -11.34 -18.93 11.86
N LEU A 125 -11.76 -18.80 13.13
CA LEU A 125 -11.12 -17.92 14.10
C LEU A 125 -9.63 -18.24 14.27
N LYS A 126 -9.31 -19.54 14.41
CA LYS A 126 -7.92 -19.97 14.56
C LYS A 126 -7.08 -19.62 13.32
N VAL A 127 -7.61 -19.87 12.12
CA VAL A 127 -6.91 -19.49 10.88
C VAL A 127 -6.75 -17.98 10.78
N ALA A 128 -7.78 -17.19 11.12
CA ALA A 128 -7.73 -15.74 11.05
C ALA A 128 -6.64 -15.18 11.98
N ILE A 129 -6.60 -15.60 13.25
CA ILE A 129 -5.60 -15.10 14.20
C ILE A 129 -4.17 -15.57 13.86
N GLU A 130 -4.01 -16.77 13.29
CA GLU A 130 -2.71 -17.26 12.80
C GLU A 130 -2.13 -16.35 11.68
N HIS A 131 -2.99 -15.75 10.83
CA HIS A 131 -2.53 -14.79 9.82
C HIS A 131 -2.12 -13.47 10.44
N VAL A 132 -2.87 -12.98 11.43
CA VAL A 132 -2.50 -11.77 12.18
C VAL A 132 -1.15 -11.98 12.87
N HIS A 133 -0.94 -13.13 13.52
CA HIS A 133 0.35 -13.46 14.14
C HIS A 133 1.48 -13.49 13.13
N TYR A 134 1.25 -14.10 11.96
CA TYR A 134 2.25 -14.16 10.91
C TYR A 134 2.65 -12.75 10.45
N GLU A 135 1.67 -11.93 10.08
CA GLU A 135 1.90 -10.56 9.60
C GLU A 135 2.62 -9.70 10.65
N ASP A 136 2.16 -9.75 11.90
CA ASP A 136 2.80 -9.11 13.05
C ASP A 136 4.28 -9.48 13.16
N THR A 137 4.62 -10.76 13.04
CA THR A 137 6.01 -11.21 13.21
C THR A 137 6.91 -10.83 12.04
N ILE A 138 6.44 -10.93 10.80
CA ILE A 138 7.26 -10.64 9.62
C ILE A 138 7.49 -9.14 9.44
N SER A 139 6.50 -8.32 9.78
CA SER A 139 6.58 -6.86 9.70
C SER A 139 7.17 -6.24 10.97
N ARG A 140 7.44 -7.04 12.01
CA ARG A 140 7.86 -6.57 13.34
C ARG A 140 6.86 -5.58 13.95
N TYR A 141 5.58 -5.92 13.80
CA TYR A 141 4.42 -5.21 14.33
C TYR A 141 4.18 -3.82 13.73
N ILE A 142 4.81 -3.51 12.59
CA ILE A 142 4.54 -2.26 11.86
C ILE A 142 3.36 -2.41 10.91
N CYS A 143 3.12 -3.63 10.37
CA CYS A 143 2.14 -3.92 9.31
C CYS A 143 2.44 -3.18 7.99
N ILE A 144 1.64 -3.41 6.95
CA ILE A 144 1.86 -2.78 5.64
C ILE A 144 1.59 -1.27 5.68
N ALA A 145 0.54 -0.88 6.41
CA ALA A 145 -0.02 0.46 6.45
C ALA A 145 -0.64 0.73 7.82
N SER A 146 -0.81 2.00 8.13
CA SER A 146 -1.30 2.47 9.44
C SER A 146 -2.69 1.95 9.80
N GLN A 147 -3.54 1.75 8.79
CA GLN A 147 -4.86 1.20 8.99
C GLN A 147 -4.78 -0.26 9.43
N GLU A 148 -4.05 -1.08 8.67
CA GLU A 148 -3.85 -2.49 8.99
C GLU A 148 -3.21 -2.63 10.37
N LYS A 149 -2.24 -1.77 10.70
CA LYS A 149 -1.63 -1.72 12.03
C LYS A 149 -2.64 -1.52 13.16
N LEU A 150 -3.63 -0.65 12.99
CA LEU A 150 -4.68 -0.44 13.99
C LEU A 150 -5.64 -1.63 14.06
N LEU A 151 -5.95 -2.24 12.91
CA LEU A 151 -6.78 -3.44 12.81
C LEU A 151 -6.07 -4.66 13.40
N SER A 152 -4.75 -4.80 13.28
CA SER A 152 -3.95 -5.91 13.81
C SER A 152 -3.74 -5.80 15.32
N LEU A 153 -3.60 -4.57 15.84
CA LEU A 153 -3.53 -4.31 17.30
C LEU A 153 -4.75 -4.87 18.05
N LEU A 154 -5.96 -4.75 17.47
CA LEU A 154 -7.20 -5.08 18.15
C LEU A 154 -7.39 -6.60 18.43
N PRO A 155 -7.21 -7.52 17.46
CA PRO A 155 -7.17 -8.96 17.71
C PRO A 155 -6.13 -9.37 18.75
N ARG A 156 -4.94 -8.75 18.75
CA ARG A 156 -3.91 -9.04 19.78
C ARG A 156 -4.40 -8.64 21.18
N TRP A 157 -5.06 -7.50 21.30
CA TRP A 157 -5.68 -7.07 22.55
C TRP A 157 -6.84 -7.98 22.97
N VAL A 158 -7.72 -8.35 22.04
CA VAL A 158 -8.87 -9.22 22.32
C VAL A 158 -8.43 -10.63 22.74
N GLU A 159 -7.36 -11.18 22.14
CA GLU A 159 -6.80 -12.48 22.53
C GLU A 159 -6.14 -12.40 23.92
N GLU A 160 -5.19 -11.47 24.10
CA GLU A 160 -4.46 -11.33 25.35
C GLU A 160 -3.94 -9.89 25.56
N PRO A 161 -4.65 -9.06 26.35
CA PRO A 161 -4.32 -7.64 26.55
C PRO A 161 -2.94 -7.34 27.17
N ASN A 162 -2.31 -8.32 27.82
CA ASN A 162 -1.01 -8.17 28.48
C ASN A 162 0.12 -8.88 27.74
N SER A 163 -0.15 -9.42 26.55
CA SER A 163 0.82 -10.15 25.74
C SER A 163 1.97 -9.25 25.30
N GLU A 164 3.12 -9.88 25.04
CA GLU A 164 4.27 -9.18 24.48
C GLU A 164 3.96 -8.62 23.08
N ALA A 165 3.21 -9.37 22.27
CA ALA A 165 2.77 -8.94 20.95
C ALA A 165 1.95 -7.63 21.01
N TYR A 166 1.04 -7.50 21.98
CA TYR A 166 0.27 -6.27 22.16
C TYR A 166 1.18 -5.09 22.54
N LYS A 167 2.17 -5.29 23.42
CA LYS A 167 3.14 -4.24 23.78
C LYS A 167 4.00 -3.83 22.58
N CYS A 168 4.50 -4.79 21.79
CA CYS A 168 5.24 -4.48 20.57
C CYS A 168 4.43 -3.63 19.60
N HIS A 169 3.12 -3.91 19.44
CA HIS A 169 2.23 -3.07 18.64
C HIS A 169 2.03 -1.66 19.18
N LEU A 170 2.03 -1.48 20.50
CA LEU A 170 1.94 -0.15 21.13
C LEU A 170 3.22 0.65 20.88
N ASP A 171 4.38 0.00 20.98
CA ASP A 171 5.68 0.62 20.73
C ASP A 171 5.85 1.08 19.27
N ARG A 172 5.08 0.50 18.34
CA ARG A 172 5.06 0.84 16.90
C ARG A 172 4.05 1.90 16.50
N ILE A 173 3.11 2.29 17.37
CA ILE A 173 2.15 3.39 17.08
C ILE A 173 2.87 4.69 16.67
N PRO A 174 3.96 5.13 17.35
CA PRO A 174 4.67 6.35 16.99
C PRO A 174 5.27 6.35 15.57
N ASP A 175 5.53 5.20 14.97
CA ASP A 175 6.16 5.10 13.64
C ASP A 175 5.30 5.76 12.54
N TYR A 176 3.99 5.83 12.76
CA TYR A 176 3.03 6.48 11.84
C TYR A 176 2.71 7.93 12.20
N PHE A 177 3.14 8.46 13.35
CA PHE A 177 2.87 9.84 13.72
C PHE A 177 3.82 10.82 13.02
N TRP A 178 3.26 11.88 12.45
CA TRP A 178 4.00 12.99 11.87
C TRP A 178 3.50 14.32 12.41
N VAL A 179 4.42 15.21 12.78
CA VAL A 179 4.07 16.56 13.22
C VAL A 179 4.37 17.52 12.08
N SER A 180 3.31 18.05 11.47
CA SER A 180 3.38 19.14 10.48
C SER A 180 3.02 20.49 11.09
N GLU A 181 3.12 21.55 10.30
CA GLU A 181 2.81 22.94 10.70
C GLU A 181 1.39 23.13 11.26
N ASP A 182 0.45 22.28 10.85
CA ASP A 182 -0.95 22.25 11.28
C ASP A 182 -1.25 21.20 12.37
N GLY A 183 -0.21 20.56 12.93
CA GLY A 183 -0.31 19.68 14.08
C GLY A 183 0.09 18.22 13.82
N ALA A 184 -0.21 17.36 14.80
CA ALA A 184 0.10 15.94 14.72
C ALA A 184 -0.93 15.20 13.86
N LYS A 185 -0.43 14.38 12.93
CA LYS A 185 -1.18 13.55 11.99
C LYS A 185 -0.74 12.09 12.12
N TYR A 186 -1.63 11.19 11.75
CA TYR A 186 -1.34 9.77 11.63
C TYR A 186 -1.25 9.44 10.13
N GLN A 187 -0.06 9.10 9.66
CA GLN A 187 0.23 8.88 8.24
C GLN A 187 -0.34 7.54 7.78
N SER A 188 -0.80 7.45 6.53
CA SER A 188 -1.21 6.17 5.91
C SER A 188 -0.02 5.22 5.81
N ASP A 189 1.02 5.69 5.12
CA ASP A 189 2.24 4.99 4.78
C ASP A 189 3.42 5.96 4.87
N VAL A 190 4.63 5.43 4.81
CA VAL A 190 5.87 6.21 4.94
C VAL A 190 6.71 6.03 3.68
N SER A 191 6.95 7.12 2.92
CA SER A 191 7.59 7.11 1.59
C SER A 191 9.12 7.27 1.61
N ARG A 192 9.77 7.03 2.75
CA ARG A 192 11.20 7.39 2.97
C ARG A 192 12.18 6.78 1.98
N THR A 193 11.94 5.52 1.59
CA THR A 193 12.64 4.95 0.45
C THR A 193 12.20 5.79 -0.74
N TRP A 194 11.09 5.54 -1.40
CA TRP A 194 10.62 6.30 -2.58
C TRP A 194 11.09 7.77 -2.81
N ASP A 195 11.03 8.62 -1.78
CA ASP A 195 11.48 10.02 -1.86
C ASP A 195 12.99 10.16 -2.12
N ALA A 196 13.82 9.37 -1.45
CA ALA A 196 15.26 9.54 -1.56
C ALA A 196 15.81 9.12 -2.95
N ALA A 197 15.20 8.18 -3.72
CA ALA A 197 15.81 7.76 -5.00
C ALA A 197 15.34 8.68 -6.06
N LEU A 198 14.11 9.17 -5.96
CA LEU A 198 13.68 10.25 -6.81
C LEU A 198 14.56 11.48 -6.58
N ALA A 199 14.87 11.83 -5.32
CA ALA A 199 15.78 12.93 -5.00
C ALA A 199 17.19 12.70 -5.56
N VAL A 200 17.76 11.52 -5.35
CA VAL A 200 19.05 11.11 -5.91
C VAL A 200 19.05 11.19 -7.43
N GLN A 201 18.03 10.65 -8.10
CA GLN A 201 17.93 10.62 -9.55
C GLN A 201 17.84 12.05 -10.09
N ALA A 202 17.11 12.92 -9.39
CA ALA A 202 17.04 14.33 -9.70
C ALA A 202 18.41 15.00 -9.54
N ILE A 203 19.12 14.79 -8.44
CA ILE A 203 20.46 15.35 -8.20
C ILE A 203 21.45 14.92 -9.29
N ILE A 204 21.48 13.63 -9.64
CA ILE A 204 22.36 13.10 -10.70
C ILE A 204 21.98 13.69 -12.07
N SER A 205 20.68 13.87 -12.32
CA SER A 205 20.18 14.43 -13.58
C SER A 205 20.37 15.95 -13.65
N CYS A 206 20.61 16.62 -12.53
CA CYS A 206 20.87 18.06 -12.43
C CYS A 206 22.35 18.44 -12.47
N ASP A 207 23.27 17.49 -12.69
CA ASP A 207 24.71 17.75 -12.85
C ASP A 207 25.34 18.49 -11.64
N LEU A 208 24.92 18.15 -10.40
CA LEU A 208 25.32 18.85 -9.16
C LEU A 208 25.95 17.92 -8.09
N ASN A 209 27.20 18.22 -7.71
CA ASN A 209 28.03 17.52 -6.70
C ASN A 209 27.79 18.05 -5.26
N SER A 210 27.38 17.21 -4.29
CA SER A 210 27.23 17.61 -2.87
C SER A 210 27.52 16.48 -1.84
N MET A 211 28.80 16.15 -1.61
CA MET A 211 29.27 15.12 -0.63
C MET A 211 30.06 15.73 0.55
N VAL A 212 30.04 15.10 1.73
CA VAL A 212 30.88 15.46 2.91
C VAL A 212 32.31 14.99 2.71
N HIS A 213 33.28 15.92 2.75
CA HIS A 213 34.67 15.66 2.36
C HIS A 213 35.63 15.30 3.52
N GLU A 214 35.21 15.45 4.78
CA GLU A 214 36.10 15.36 5.96
C GLU A 214 35.50 14.59 7.15
N ASN A 215 36.38 14.03 8.00
CA ASN A 215 36.00 13.36 9.26
C ASN A 215 36.03 14.37 10.44
N PRO A 216 35.43 14.04 11.59
CA PRO A 216 35.52 14.88 12.79
C PRO A 216 36.99 14.98 13.25
N PRO A 217 37.44 16.14 13.73
CA PRO A 217 38.85 16.34 14.09
C PRO A 217 39.28 15.47 15.30
N GLY A 218 40.52 14.97 15.28
CA GLY A 218 41.13 14.19 16.37
C GLY A 218 40.92 12.66 16.30
N ASN A 219 41.25 11.93 17.37
CA ASN A 219 41.10 10.47 17.45
C ASN A 219 39.69 10.07 17.93
N PHE A 220 38.71 10.21 17.04
CA PHE A 220 37.27 10.04 17.31
C PHE A 220 36.88 8.63 17.80
N THR A 221 37.72 7.61 17.56
CA THR A 221 37.51 6.22 17.99
C THR A 221 37.57 6.04 19.51
N GLN A 222 38.41 6.81 20.21
CA GLN A 222 38.48 6.78 21.69
C GLN A 222 37.25 7.39 22.35
N MET A 223 36.50 8.22 21.62
CA MET A 223 35.25 8.85 22.08
C MET A 223 34.02 8.07 21.65
N TYR A 224 34.20 6.80 21.24
CA TYR A 224 33.15 5.88 20.82
C TYR A 224 32.33 6.37 19.60
N ARG A 225 32.92 7.17 18.70
CA ARG A 225 32.27 7.67 17.46
C ARG A 225 32.68 6.85 16.24
N HIS A 226 31.76 6.70 15.29
CA HIS A 226 31.98 6.05 14.00
C HIS A 226 32.40 7.04 12.89
N MET A 227 33.11 6.54 11.87
CA MET A 227 33.52 7.25 10.66
C MET A 227 32.33 7.91 9.93
N SER A 228 32.47 9.18 9.55
CA SER A 228 31.39 9.97 8.92
C SER A 228 31.75 10.54 7.53
N LYS A 229 33.02 10.53 7.13
CA LYS A 229 33.46 10.92 5.78
C LYS A 229 32.91 9.95 4.72
N GLY A 230 32.21 10.48 3.72
CA GLY A 230 31.58 9.70 2.63
C GLY A 230 30.15 9.21 2.92
N GLY A 231 29.57 9.51 4.09
CA GLY A 231 28.17 9.18 4.41
C GLY A 231 27.17 10.30 4.07
N LEU A 232 25.93 9.95 3.80
CA LEU A 232 24.80 10.88 3.67
C LEU A 232 24.02 10.93 5.00
N PRO A 233 24.09 12.04 5.75
CA PRO A 233 23.36 12.17 6.99
C PRO A 233 21.87 12.40 6.73
N PHE A 234 21.00 11.97 7.66
CA PHE A 234 19.53 12.10 7.57
C PHE A 234 19.02 13.55 7.44
N PHE A 235 19.86 14.58 7.68
CA PHE A 235 19.45 15.98 7.75
C PHE A 235 20.24 16.92 6.80
N VAL A 236 21.49 17.30 7.12
CA VAL A 236 22.40 18.08 6.25
C VAL A 236 23.85 17.64 6.42
N ALA A 237 24.72 17.92 5.44
CA ALA A 237 26.15 17.58 5.43
C ALA A 237 26.89 17.90 6.75
N ASP A 238 26.60 19.06 7.36
CA ASP A 238 27.21 19.52 8.62
C ASP A 238 26.80 18.68 9.84
N HIS A 239 25.76 17.84 9.73
CA HIS A 239 25.25 17.03 10.84
C HIS A 239 26.17 15.84 11.15
N GLY A 240 26.71 15.15 10.15
CA GLY A 240 27.77 14.13 10.32
C GLY A 240 27.37 12.78 10.94
N TRP A 241 26.07 12.40 10.97
CA TRP A 241 25.56 11.10 11.48
C TRP A 241 24.69 10.38 10.41
N THR A 242 24.93 9.08 10.13
CA THR A 242 24.36 8.29 9.01
C THR A 242 23.18 7.37 9.39
N VAL A 243 22.21 7.09 8.47
CA VAL A 243 20.92 6.35 8.70
C VAL A 243 20.46 5.49 7.47
N SER A 244 19.65 4.43 7.66
CA SER A 244 19.47 3.27 6.76
C SER A 244 18.35 3.27 5.68
N ASP A 245 17.27 4.04 5.78
CA ASP A 245 16.22 4.16 4.73
C ASP A 245 16.64 5.10 3.59
N CYS A 246 17.43 6.13 3.90
CA CYS A 246 18.26 6.84 2.93
C CYS A 246 19.18 5.91 2.10
N THR A 247 19.42 4.67 2.55
CA THR A 247 20.31 3.71 1.88
C THR A 247 19.66 2.97 0.71
N ALA A 248 18.35 2.67 0.77
CA ALA A 248 17.65 1.96 -0.31
C ALA A 248 17.52 2.82 -1.58
N GLU A 249 17.51 4.12 -1.41
CA GLU A 249 17.52 5.07 -2.51
C GLU A 249 18.90 5.56 -2.92
N GLY A 250 19.81 5.47 -1.97
CA GLY A 250 21.22 5.28 -2.23
C GLY A 250 21.43 4.24 -3.32
N LEU A 251 20.79 3.06 -3.31
CA LEU A 251 21.01 1.99 -4.31
C LEU A 251 20.86 2.42 -5.77
N LYS A 252 19.80 3.18 -6.10
CA LYS A 252 19.56 3.68 -7.46
C LYS A 252 20.54 4.81 -7.81
N ALA A 253 20.96 5.59 -6.81
CA ALA A 253 22.14 6.45 -6.89
C ALA A 253 23.37 5.62 -7.23
N THR A 254 23.62 4.55 -6.47
CA THR A 254 24.84 3.76 -6.48
C THR A 254 25.08 3.14 -7.84
N LEU A 255 24.04 2.76 -8.59
CA LEU A 255 24.20 2.26 -9.95
C LEU A 255 24.66 3.34 -10.94
N LEU A 256 24.15 4.57 -10.81
CA LEU A 256 24.58 5.73 -11.61
C LEU A 256 25.94 6.28 -11.14
N LEU A 257 26.15 6.37 -9.84
CA LEU A 257 27.38 6.72 -9.15
C LEU A 257 28.47 5.67 -9.36
N SER A 258 28.16 4.40 -9.64
CA SER A 258 29.16 3.36 -9.95
C SER A 258 29.93 3.64 -11.25
N GLN A 259 29.44 4.59 -12.05
CA GLN A 259 30.10 5.12 -13.25
C GLN A 259 30.90 6.40 -12.95
N ILE A 260 30.77 6.95 -11.74
CA ILE A 260 31.49 8.10 -11.19
C ILE A 260 32.63 7.57 -10.30
N SER A 261 33.71 8.35 -10.13
CA SER A 261 34.90 7.91 -9.37
C SER A 261 34.52 7.44 -7.96
N PRO A 262 35.01 6.26 -7.49
CA PRO A 262 34.80 5.77 -6.12
C PRO A 262 35.24 6.77 -5.04
N GLU A 263 36.16 7.69 -5.37
CA GLU A 263 36.59 8.78 -4.50
C GLU A 263 35.49 9.79 -4.17
N LEU A 264 34.46 9.88 -5.01
CA LEU A 264 33.40 10.88 -4.92
C LEU A 264 32.05 10.31 -4.42
N VAL A 265 31.90 8.98 -4.38
CA VAL A 265 30.59 8.34 -4.19
C VAL A 265 30.64 7.07 -3.35
N GLY A 266 31.83 6.69 -2.89
CA GLY A 266 32.05 5.49 -2.09
C GLY A 266 32.24 4.21 -2.91
N GLU A 267 32.40 3.10 -2.19
CA GLU A 267 32.55 1.78 -2.80
C GLU A 267 31.23 1.29 -3.42
N LYS A 268 31.36 0.53 -4.49
CA LYS A 268 30.21 -0.06 -5.18
C LYS A 268 29.57 -1.11 -4.28
N LEU A 269 28.25 -1.23 -4.39
CA LEU A 269 27.53 -2.35 -3.78
C LEU A 269 28.04 -3.68 -4.33
N ASP A 270 27.98 -4.70 -3.46
CA ASP A 270 28.23 -6.07 -3.86
C ASP A 270 27.30 -6.45 -5.02
N PRO A 271 27.83 -6.96 -6.15
CA PRO A 271 27.03 -7.47 -7.24
C PRO A 271 25.93 -8.44 -6.82
N GLU A 272 26.13 -9.25 -5.77
CA GLU A 272 25.10 -10.17 -5.28
C GLU A 272 23.83 -9.45 -4.81
N CYS A 273 23.94 -8.30 -4.14
CA CYS A 273 22.76 -7.50 -3.77
C CYS A 273 21.99 -6.99 -4.99
N ILE A 274 22.72 -6.66 -6.06
CA ILE A 274 22.12 -6.22 -7.33
C ILE A 274 21.44 -7.42 -8.02
N TYR A 275 22.04 -8.60 -7.97
CA TYR A 275 21.45 -9.83 -8.50
C TYR A 275 20.18 -10.22 -7.75
N ASP A 276 20.16 -10.12 -6.43
CA ASP A 276 18.97 -10.39 -5.62
C ASP A 276 17.82 -9.42 -5.94
N ALA A 277 18.12 -8.13 -6.12
CA ALA A 277 17.11 -7.15 -6.55
C ALA A 277 16.54 -7.49 -7.94
N VAL A 278 17.39 -7.92 -8.87
CA VAL A 278 16.94 -8.35 -10.21
C VAL A 278 16.14 -9.65 -10.13
N ASN A 279 16.50 -10.58 -9.25
CA ASN A 279 15.74 -11.81 -9.04
C ASN A 279 14.33 -11.52 -8.50
N ALA A 280 14.21 -10.61 -7.53
CA ALA A 280 12.93 -10.14 -7.02
C ALA A 280 12.11 -9.48 -8.14
N LEU A 281 12.73 -8.55 -8.90
CA LEU A 281 12.08 -7.87 -10.01
C LEU A 281 11.53 -8.88 -11.04
N LEU A 282 12.34 -9.85 -11.45
CA LEU A 282 11.94 -10.91 -12.40
C LEU A 282 10.88 -11.89 -11.85
N SER A 283 10.46 -11.77 -10.59
CA SER A 283 9.37 -12.57 -10.01
C SER A 283 7.98 -11.92 -10.12
N PHE A 284 7.91 -10.61 -10.41
CA PHE A 284 6.67 -9.86 -10.58
C PHE A 284 6.01 -9.81 -11.98
N PRO A 285 6.53 -10.43 -13.06
CA PRO A 285 5.82 -10.44 -14.34
C PRO A 285 4.42 -11.02 -14.21
N SER A 286 3.45 -10.36 -14.82
CA SER A 286 2.10 -10.87 -15.02
C SER A 286 2.06 -11.84 -16.21
N ASN A 287 0.92 -12.51 -16.37
CA ASN A 287 0.67 -13.32 -17.56
C ASN A 287 0.53 -12.50 -18.86
N ASN A 288 0.28 -11.19 -18.76
CA ASN A 288 0.14 -10.30 -19.92
C ASN A 288 1.45 -9.59 -20.30
N GLY A 289 2.52 -9.77 -19.50
CA GLY A 289 3.86 -9.27 -19.79
C GLY A 289 4.23 -7.95 -19.08
N GLY A 290 3.27 -7.29 -18.41
CA GLY A 290 3.55 -6.21 -17.47
C GLY A 290 4.02 -6.71 -16.11
N PHE A 291 4.24 -5.78 -15.20
CA PHE A 291 4.75 -5.97 -13.84
C PHE A 291 3.74 -5.44 -12.83
N LEU A 292 3.56 -6.22 -11.78
CA LEU A 292 2.64 -5.95 -10.69
C LEU A 292 3.36 -5.24 -9.54
N ALA A 293 2.64 -4.50 -8.68
CA ALA A 293 3.29 -3.64 -7.69
C ALA A 293 3.80 -4.42 -6.47
N TRP A 294 3.00 -5.37 -5.96
CA TRP A 294 3.28 -6.03 -4.69
C TRP A 294 3.46 -7.55 -4.80
N GLU A 295 2.58 -8.22 -5.53
CA GLU A 295 2.53 -9.68 -5.61
C GLU A 295 2.08 -10.14 -7.01
N PRO A 296 2.35 -11.38 -7.41
CA PRO A 296 1.74 -11.96 -8.60
C PRO A 296 0.21 -11.97 -8.52
N GLN A 297 -0.47 -11.73 -9.66
CA GLN A 297 -1.92 -11.71 -9.72
C GLN A 297 -2.48 -13.09 -9.36
N GLY A 298 -3.13 -13.19 -8.20
CA GLY A 298 -3.71 -14.44 -7.72
C GLY A 298 -5.23 -14.53 -7.88
N ALA A 299 -5.89 -13.48 -8.40
CA ALA A 299 -7.34 -13.39 -8.54
C ALA A 299 -7.75 -12.87 -9.93
N PHE A 300 -9.00 -13.15 -10.30
CA PHE A 300 -9.55 -12.81 -11.61
C PHE A 300 -10.37 -11.52 -11.56
N ARG A 301 -10.38 -10.76 -12.66
CA ARG A 301 -11.05 -9.46 -12.79
C ARG A 301 -12.55 -9.46 -12.46
N TRP A 302 -13.26 -10.57 -12.68
CA TRP A 302 -14.68 -10.66 -12.33
C TRP A 302 -14.92 -10.56 -10.81
N LEU A 303 -13.92 -10.86 -9.98
CA LEU A 303 -14.05 -10.68 -8.53
C LEU A 303 -14.16 -9.19 -8.18
N GLU A 304 -13.39 -8.32 -8.84
CA GLU A 304 -13.52 -6.87 -8.71
C GLU A 304 -14.94 -6.41 -9.10
N GLU A 305 -15.40 -6.82 -10.29
CA GLU A 305 -16.66 -6.35 -10.87
C GLU A 305 -17.90 -6.77 -10.06
N TYR A 306 -17.88 -7.98 -9.48
CA TYR A 306 -19.07 -8.54 -8.82
C TYR A 306 -18.97 -8.57 -7.29
N PHE A 307 -17.78 -8.41 -6.70
CA PHE A 307 -17.57 -8.67 -5.28
C PHE A 307 -16.71 -7.61 -4.56
N SER A 308 -16.38 -6.47 -5.18
CA SER A 308 -15.67 -5.37 -4.51
C SER A 308 -16.48 -4.85 -3.32
N PRO A 309 -16.03 -5.10 -2.07
CA PRO A 309 -16.82 -4.78 -0.90
C PRO A 309 -16.74 -3.29 -0.53
N VAL A 310 -15.89 -2.51 -1.19
CA VAL A 310 -15.57 -1.14 -0.79
C VAL A 310 -16.30 -0.14 -1.69
N GLU A 311 -17.17 0.67 -1.10
CA GLU A 311 -18.05 1.55 -1.87
C GLU A 311 -17.40 2.86 -2.30
N PHE A 312 -16.26 3.23 -1.73
CA PHE A 312 -15.58 4.50 -2.03
C PHE A 312 -14.23 4.33 -2.75
N LEU A 313 -13.82 3.09 -3.04
CA LEU A 313 -12.60 2.75 -3.77
C LEU A 313 -12.93 1.82 -4.96
N GLN A 314 -12.02 1.74 -5.91
CA GLN A 314 -12.10 0.83 -7.05
C GLN A 314 -10.75 0.14 -7.22
N ASP A 315 -10.74 -1.02 -7.87
CA ASP A 315 -9.54 -1.73 -8.28
C ASP A 315 -8.72 -2.17 -7.06
N THR A 316 -9.44 -2.77 -6.11
CA THR A 316 -8.92 -3.08 -4.78
C THR A 316 -8.80 -4.57 -4.47
N ILE A 317 -9.46 -5.42 -5.24
CA ILE A 317 -9.43 -6.88 -5.10
C ILE A 317 -8.30 -7.49 -5.91
N ILE A 318 -7.98 -6.98 -7.09
CA ILE A 318 -6.93 -7.61 -7.91
C ILE A 318 -5.70 -6.72 -8.00
N GLU A 319 -4.53 -7.35 -7.90
CA GLU A 319 -3.28 -6.70 -8.27
C GLU A 319 -3.27 -6.44 -9.78
N GLN A 320 -2.87 -5.23 -10.18
CA GLN A 320 -2.91 -4.76 -11.56
C GLN A 320 -1.55 -4.30 -12.04
N GLU A 321 -1.41 -4.29 -13.36
CA GLU A 321 -0.22 -3.75 -14.01
C GLU A 321 -0.35 -2.23 -14.07
N HIS A 322 0.68 -1.55 -13.57
CA HIS A 322 0.73 -0.09 -13.56
C HIS A 322 1.86 0.39 -14.48
N ILE A 323 1.58 1.43 -15.28
CA ILE A 323 2.56 1.97 -16.23
C ILE A 323 3.82 2.49 -15.51
N GLU A 324 3.65 3.00 -14.29
CA GLU A 324 4.73 3.47 -13.41
C GLU A 324 5.64 2.31 -12.98
N CYS A 325 5.06 1.17 -12.61
CA CYS A 325 5.78 -0.06 -12.24
C CYS A 325 6.50 -0.63 -13.46
N ASN A 326 5.81 -0.75 -14.60
CA ASN A 326 6.38 -1.24 -15.86
C ASN A 326 7.55 -0.37 -16.34
N SER A 327 7.36 0.95 -16.30
CA SER A 327 8.38 1.94 -16.68
C SER A 327 9.59 1.86 -15.75
N SER A 328 9.39 1.77 -14.44
CA SER A 328 10.48 1.62 -13.47
C SER A 328 11.24 0.31 -13.64
N ALA A 329 10.52 -0.78 -13.90
CA ALA A 329 11.08 -2.11 -14.11
C ALA A 329 11.95 -2.18 -15.37
N ILE A 330 11.45 -1.70 -16.52
CA ILE A 330 12.22 -1.77 -17.76
C ILE A 330 13.48 -0.91 -17.70
N GLN A 331 13.39 0.29 -17.10
CA GLN A 331 14.53 1.19 -16.95
C GLN A 331 15.64 0.51 -16.16
N SER A 332 15.27 -0.14 -15.06
CA SER A 332 16.17 -0.88 -14.19
C SER A 332 16.79 -2.08 -14.90
N LEU A 333 15.98 -2.88 -15.63
CA LEU A 333 16.46 -4.07 -16.35
C LEU A 333 17.38 -3.72 -17.53
N ILE A 334 17.10 -2.65 -18.28
CA ILE A 334 17.95 -2.20 -19.39
C ILE A 334 19.30 -1.71 -18.85
N LEU A 335 19.30 -0.93 -17.77
CA LEU A 335 20.53 -0.48 -17.13
C LEU A 335 21.33 -1.65 -16.56
N PHE A 336 20.67 -2.58 -15.85
CA PHE A 336 21.29 -3.79 -15.34
C PHE A 336 21.92 -4.62 -16.46
N ARG A 337 21.21 -4.85 -17.56
CA ARG A 337 21.71 -5.58 -18.73
C ARG A 337 22.97 -4.96 -19.34
N LYS A 338 23.09 -3.63 -19.31
CA LYS A 338 24.26 -2.90 -19.79
C LYS A 338 25.47 -3.12 -18.88
N LEU A 339 25.26 -3.10 -17.56
CA LEU A 339 26.34 -3.18 -16.57
C LEU A 339 26.75 -4.62 -16.22
N TYR A 340 25.81 -5.58 -16.26
CA TYR A 340 25.99 -6.98 -15.90
C TYR A 340 25.52 -7.91 -17.03
N PRO A 341 26.14 -7.86 -18.22
CA PRO A 341 25.60 -8.46 -19.44
C PRO A 341 25.47 -9.99 -19.43
N ASN A 342 26.16 -10.67 -18.52
CA ASN A 342 26.22 -12.14 -18.46
C ASN A 342 25.27 -12.75 -17.42
N HIS A 343 24.80 -11.98 -16.44
CA HIS A 343 23.97 -12.50 -15.35
C HIS A 343 22.51 -12.65 -15.80
N ARG A 344 21.98 -13.88 -15.78
CA ARG A 344 20.59 -14.23 -16.16
C ARG A 344 20.12 -13.56 -17.46
N ARG A 345 21.03 -13.47 -18.44
CA ARG A 345 20.84 -12.66 -19.65
C ARG A 345 19.55 -13.01 -20.40
N LYS A 346 19.21 -14.29 -20.48
CA LYS A 346 18.02 -14.77 -21.19
C LYS A 346 16.74 -14.30 -20.52
N GLU A 347 16.68 -14.35 -19.19
CA GLU A 347 15.51 -13.93 -18.42
C GLU A 347 15.36 -12.41 -18.39
N VAL A 348 16.47 -11.69 -18.27
CA VAL A 348 16.47 -10.21 -18.36
C VAL A 348 16.01 -9.75 -19.75
N ASP A 349 16.53 -10.34 -20.83
CA ASP A 349 16.10 -10.00 -22.18
C ASP A 349 14.62 -10.34 -22.41
N ARG A 350 14.15 -11.47 -21.86
CA ARG A 350 12.72 -11.83 -21.90
C ARG A 350 11.86 -10.81 -21.18
N GLY A 351 12.21 -10.41 -19.95
CA GLY A 351 11.47 -9.41 -19.19
C GLY A 351 11.38 -8.07 -19.92
N ILE A 352 12.49 -7.62 -20.52
CA ILE A 352 12.52 -6.40 -21.35
C ILE A 352 11.61 -6.56 -22.59
N CYS A 353 11.62 -7.71 -23.26
CA CYS A 353 10.74 -7.96 -24.41
C CYS A 353 9.26 -7.95 -24.01
N CYS A 354 8.88 -8.65 -22.94
CA CYS A 354 7.50 -8.67 -22.45
C CYS A 354 7.00 -7.26 -22.10
N LEU A 355 7.81 -6.48 -21.37
CA LEU A 355 7.47 -5.08 -21.04
C LEU A 355 7.30 -4.22 -22.30
N ARG A 356 8.09 -4.44 -23.35
CA ARG A 356 7.94 -3.72 -24.62
C ARG A 356 6.67 -4.10 -25.37
N GLU A 357 6.29 -5.37 -25.35
CA GLU A 357 5.07 -5.88 -25.98
C GLU A 357 3.83 -5.36 -25.26
N GLU A 358 3.84 -5.36 -23.93
CA GLU A 358 2.79 -4.75 -23.11
C GLU A 358 2.60 -3.28 -23.50
N LEU A 359 3.69 -2.50 -23.53
CA LEU A 359 3.65 -1.08 -23.86
C LEU A 359 2.99 -0.85 -25.23
N GLN A 360 3.33 -1.66 -26.23
CA GLN A 360 2.70 -1.59 -27.55
C GLN A 360 1.20 -1.90 -27.47
N GLN A 361 0.78 -2.86 -26.65
CA GLN A 361 -0.63 -3.17 -26.47
C GLN A 361 -1.39 -2.04 -25.75
N GLN A 362 -0.88 -1.51 -24.64
CA GLN A 362 -1.47 -0.38 -23.93
C GLN A 362 -1.62 0.83 -24.85
N PHE A 363 -0.56 1.23 -25.55
CA PHE A 363 -0.62 2.33 -26.50
C PHE A 363 -1.50 2.02 -27.72
N SER A 364 -1.52 0.78 -28.23
CA SER A 364 -2.45 0.39 -29.32
C SER A 364 -3.92 0.41 -28.91
N LEU A 365 -4.23 0.16 -27.63
CA LEU A 365 -5.59 0.28 -27.08
C LEU A 365 -6.00 1.76 -26.96
N TYR A 366 -5.05 2.65 -26.65
CA TYR A 366 -5.25 4.09 -26.77
C TYR A 366 -5.42 4.53 -28.25
N ASP A 367 -4.72 3.91 -29.20
CA ASP A 367 -4.85 4.19 -30.64
C ASP A 367 -6.15 3.62 -31.28
N ALA A 368 -6.63 2.47 -30.81
CA ALA A 368 -7.80 1.78 -31.38
C ALA A 368 -9.13 2.49 -31.12
N LEU A 369 -9.13 3.53 -30.29
CA LEU A 369 -10.31 4.35 -29.99
C LEU A 369 -10.46 5.59 -30.90
N SER A 370 -9.63 5.80 -31.93
CA SER A 370 -9.86 6.88 -32.90
C SER A 370 -9.18 6.65 -34.26
N PRO A 371 -9.93 6.53 -35.38
CA PRO A 371 -9.35 6.67 -36.71
C PRO A 371 -9.07 8.16 -36.98
N GLY A 372 -7.84 8.60 -36.69
CA GLY A 372 -7.31 9.88 -37.19
C GLY A 372 -6.64 10.75 -36.15
N GLY A 373 -5.32 10.59 -36.01
CA GLY A 373 -4.44 11.55 -35.34
C GLY A 373 -4.46 11.46 -33.83
N TRP A 374 -3.26 11.45 -33.24
CA TRP A 374 -3.02 11.49 -31.80
C TRP A 374 -3.86 12.59 -31.13
N VAL A 375 -4.94 12.23 -30.44
CA VAL A 375 -5.68 13.13 -29.56
C VAL A 375 -5.60 12.59 -28.15
N TYR A 376 -4.87 13.31 -27.32
CA TYR A 376 -4.78 13.12 -25.88
C TYR A 376 -6.17 13.27 -25.23
N THR A 377 -6.73 12.21 -24.69
CA THR A 377 -8.01 12.26 -23.96
C THR A 377 -7.74 12.64 -22.51
N ASN A 378 -8.08 13.87 -22.15
CA ASN A 378 -8.03 14.34 -20.76
C ASN A 378 -9.03 13.57 -19.87
N LEU A 379 -8.77 13.54 -18.56
CA LEU A 379 -9.80 13.20 -17.56
C LEU A 379 -10.96 14.21 -17.64
N GLU A 380 -12.11 13.82 -17.10
CA GLU A 380 -13.28 14.71 -16.99
C GLU A 380 -12.86 16.07 -16.37
N GLY A 381 -13.20 17.16 -17.07
CA GLY A 381 -12.74 18.51 -16.75
C GLY A 381 -11.42 18.95 -17.40
N ASN A 382 -10.95 18.29 -18.45
CA ASN A 382 -9.80 18.71 -19.26
C ASN A 382 -8.45 18.68 -18.49
N ARG A 383 -8.33 17.80 -17.49
CA ARG A 383 -7.09 17.63 -16.70
C ARG A 383 -6.17 16.61 -17.37
N SER A 384 -4.90 16.98 -17.54
CA SER A 384 -3.85 16.08 -18.01
C SER A 384 -3.38 15.15 -16.90
N ASN A 385 -3.20 13.87 -17.22
CA ASN A 385 -2.45 12.95 -16.38
C ASN A 385 -0.94 13.11 -16.67
N LEU A 386 -0.39 14.27 -16.30
CA LEU A 386 1.00 14.64 -16.57
C LEU A 386 1.98 13.58 -16.04
N VAL A 387 1.69 12.98 -14.88
CA VAL A 387 2.54 11.99 -14.22
C VAL A 387 2.58 10.68 -14.99
N GLN A 388 1.42 10.06 -15.28
CA GLN A 388 1.39 8.81 -16.05
C GLN A 388 1.92 9.02 -17.47
N THR A 389 1.61 10.17 -18.08
CA THR A 389 2.15 10.54 -19.40
C THR A 389 3.66 10.64 -19.35
N ALA A 390 4.24 11.28 -18.33
CA ALA A 390 5.68 11.36 -18.16
C ALA A 390 6.31 9.97 -17.99
N TRP A 391 5.75 9.11 -17.13
CA TRP A 391 6.23 7.73 -16.95
C TRP A 391 6.16 6.90 -18.24
N ALA A 392 5.09 7.05 -19.01
CA ALA A 392 4.89 6.35 -20.27
C ALA A 392 5.86 6.86 -21.36
N VAL A 393 6.09 8.18 -21.43
CA VAL A 393 7.07 8.77 -22.37
C VAL A 393 8.49 8.33 -22.02
N VAL A 394 8.88 8.36 -20.73
CA VAL A 394 10.19 7.86 -20.28
C VAL A 394 10.35 6.38 -20.62
N PHE A 395 9.30 5.58 -20.44
CA PHE A 395 9.28 4.17 -20.83
C PHE A 395 9.56 4.04 -22.33
N LEU A 396 8.82 4.73 -23.19
CA LEU A 396 8.98 4.67 -24.65
C LEU A 396 10.41 5.02 -25.10
N ILE A 397 10.99 6.08 -24.55
CA ILE A 397 12.36 6.51 -24.84
C ILE A 397 13.36 5.40 -24.44
N VAL A 398 13.22 4.86 -23.23
CA VAL A 398 14.16 3.85 -22.71
C VAL A 398 13.98 2.50 -23.40
N ALA A 399 12.77 2.19 -23.84
CA ALA A 399 12.47 1.03 -24.67
C ALA A 399 13.05 1.15 -26.08
N GLY A 400 13.43 2.36 -26.53
CA GLY A 400 13.92 2.64 -27.89
C GLY A 400 12.80 2.69 -28.93
N GLN A 401 11.59 3.10 -28.52
CA GLN A 401 10.42 3.22 -29.39
C GLN A 401 10.19 4.65 -29.90
N VAL A 402 10.91 5.64 -29.35
CA VAL A 402 10.88 7.06 -29.75
C VAL A 402 12.29 7.62 -29.81
#